data_AF-A0A2E1MR61-F1
#
_entry.id   AF-A0A2E1MR61-F1
#
_cell.length_a   1.000
_cell.length_b   1.000
_cell.length_c   1.000
_cell.angle_alpha   90.00
_cell.angle_beta   90.00
_cell.angle_gamma   90.00
#
_symmetry.space_group_name_H-M   'P 1'
#
loop_
_entity.id
_entity.type
_entity.pdbx_description
1 polymer ?
#
loop_
_entity_poly.entity_id
_entity_poly.type
_entity_poly.pdbx_seq_one_letter_code
_entity_poly.pdbx_strand_id
1 'polypeptide(L)'
;MNKNIFYLIVIIFFLNSCQSVRDGLTGAKRNQSDEFLVEKKNPLTLPPEFENLPVPIENLNEEELVDEKDFDIRKLLGNLPKDESEKSGSNGLSESLESSILKKINKN
;
A
#
# COMPACT_ATOMS: atom_id res chain seq x y z
N MET A 1 -10.52 -12.90 4.96
CA MET A 1 -11.32 -12.62 3.75
C MET A 1 -10.86 -13.56 2.66
N ASN A 2 -11.72 -14.39 2.09
CA ASN A 2 -11.31 -15.33 1.04
C ASN A 2 -10.69 -14.55 -0.12
N LYS A 3 -9.56 -15.02 -0.66
CA LYS A 3 -8.81 -14.33 -1.73
C LYS A 3 -9.70 -13.96 -2.92
N ASN A 4 -10.67 -14.82 -3.25
CA ASN A 4 -11.66 -14.56 -4.30
C ASN A 4 -12.66 -13.46 -3.93
N ILE A 5 -13.08 -13.39 -2.66
CA ILE A 5 -13.94 -12.31 -2.15
C ILE A 5 -13.19 -10.98 -2.17
N PHE A 6 -11.89 -10.99 -1.86
CA PHE A 6 -11.03 -9.81 -1.95
C PHE A 6 -10.96 -9.30 -3.39
N TYR A 7 -10.69 -10.16 -4.37
CA TYR A 7 -10.69 -9.76 -5.78
C TYR A 7 -12.04 -9.24 -6.28
N LEU A 8 -13.15 -9.86 -5.84
CA LEU A 8 -14.49 -9.43 -6.20
C LEU A 8 -14.78 -8.02 -5.67
N ILE A 9 -14.42 -7.76 -4.40
CA ILE A 9 -14.56 -6.43 -3.78
C ILE A 9 -13.74 -5.39 -4.56
N VAL A 10 -12.49 -5.71 -4.90
CA VAL A 10 -11.62 -4.81 -5.68
C VAL A 10 -12.24 -4.47 -7.04
N ILE A 11 -12.82 -5.44 -7.76
CA ILE A 11 -13.46 -5.20 -9.06
C ILE A 11 -14.70 -4.29 -8.92
N ILE A 12 -15.53 -4.49 -7.88
CA ILE A 12 -16.71 -3.65 -7.63
C ILE A 12 -16.31 -2.19 -7.34
N PHE A 13 -15.22 -1.96 -6.62
CA PHE A 13 -14.72 -0.61 -6.36
C PHE A 13 -14.29 0.11 -7.66
N PHE A 14 -13.66 -0.61 -8.60
CA PHE A 14 -13.25 -0.03 -9.88
C PHE A 14 -14.43 0.27 -10.83
N LEU A 15 -15.49 -0.53 -10.81
CA LEU A 15 -16.66 -0.34 -11.68
C LEU A 15 -17.42 0.97 -11.39
N ASN A 16 -17.42 1.45 -10.14
CA ASN A 16 -18.11 2.68 -9.76
C ASN A 16 -17.36 3.97 -10.15
N SER A 17 -16.08 3.88 -10.53
CA SER A 17 -15.24 5.06 -10.85
C SER A 17 -15.38 5.56 -12.29
N CYS A 18 -16.19 4.92 -13.14
CA CYS A 18 -16.32 5.27 -14.57
C CYS A 18 -17.18 6.53 -14.85
N GLN A 19 -17.84 7.10 -13.84
CA GLN A 19 -18.64 8.33 -14.01
C GLN A 19 -17.79 9.51 -14.52
N SER A 20 -16.58 9.70 -13.99
CA SER A 20 -15.67 10.77 -14.44
C SER A 20 -15.21 10.59 -15.89
N VAL A 21 -14.97 9.34 -16.31
CA VAL A 21 -14.60 9.03 -17.70
C VAL A 21 -15.76 9.31 -18.63
N ARG A 22 -17.00 8.97 -18.24
CA ARG A 22 -18.22 9.27 -19.00
C ARG A 22 -18.42 10.78 -19.13
N ASP A 23 -18.27 11.55 -18.06
CA ASP A 23 -18.44 13.00 -18.09
C ASP A 23 -17.38 13.68 -18.98
N GLY A 24 -16.13 13.19 -18.95
CA GLY A 24 -15.05 13.67 -19.82
C GLY A 24 -15.23 13.29 -21.29
N LEU A 25 -15.72 12.08 -21.59
CA LEU A 25 -15.90 11.60 -22.96
C LEU A 25 -17.18 12.14 -23.63
N THR A 26 -18.23 12.38 -22.84
CA THR A 26 -19.48 12.97 -23.33
C THR A 26 -19.36 14.47 -23.61
N GLY A 27 -18.26 15.11 -23.18
CA GLY A 27 -18.06 16.55 -23.35
C GLY A 27 -19.13 17.39 -22.64
N ALA A 28 -19.83 16.80 -21.65
CA ALA A 28 -20.89 17.47 -20.94
C ALA A 28 -20.30 18.65 -20.17
N LYS A 29 -20.72 19.87 -20.52
CA LYS A 29 -20.30 21.08 -19.81
C LYS A 29 -20.72 20.95 -18.35
N ARG A 30 -19.76 21.05 -17.42
CA ARG A 30 -20.06 21.11 -15.99
C ARG A 30 -20.96 22.34 -15.74
N ASN A 31 -22.00 22.20 -14.92
CA ASN A 31 -22.95 23.27 -14.60
C ASN A 31 -22.33 24.35 -13.68
N GLN A 32 -21.19 24.91 -14.07
CA GLN A 32 -20.51 25.97 -13.33
C GLN A 32 -19.97 26.98 -14.33
N SER A 33 -20.48 28.20 -14.24
CA SER A 33 -20.35 29.25 -15.25
C SER A 33 -19.02 30.03 -15.23
N ASP A 34 -18.09 29.72 -14.33
CA ASP A 34 -16.94 30.60 -14.07
C ASP A 34 -15.64 29.78 -13.95
N GLU A 35 -15.04 29.46 -15.09
CA GLU A 35 -13.80 28.66 -15.21
C GLU A 35 -12.52 29.42 -14.80
N PHE A 36 -12.66 30.52 -14.06
CA PHE A 36 -11.54 31.12 -13.36
C PHE A 36 -11.94 31.40 -11.92
N LEU A 37 -11.51 30.50 -11.02
CA LEU A 37 -11.51 30.76 -9.58
C LEU A 37 -10.39 31.79 -9.29
N VAL A 38 -10.65 33.06 -9.62
CA VAL A 38 -9.71 34.15 -9.35
C VAL A 38 -9.80 34.50 -7.86
N GLU A 39 -9.12 33.71 -7.05
CA GLU A 39 -8.96 34.00 -5.62
C GLU A 39 -7.96 35.15 -5.44
N LYS A 40 -8.40 36.21 -4.78
CA LYS A 40 -7.55 37.37 -4.48
C LYS A 40 -6.48 36.95 -3.47
N LYS A 41 -5.24 36.78 -3.93
CA LYS A 41 -4.10 36.48 -3.05
C LYS A 41 -3.73 37.69 -2.20
N ASN A 42 -3.36 37.42 -0.95
CA ASN A 42 -2.77 38.43 -0.07
C ASN A 42 -1.45 38.95 -0.66
N PRO A 43 -1.07 40.22 -0.39
CA PRO A 43 0.19 40.76 -0.85
C PRO A 43 1.35 39.92 -0.31
N LEU A 44 2.41 39.79 -1.11
CA LEU A 44 3.63 39.11 -0.68
C LEU A 44 4.23 39.89 0.49
N THR A 45 4.33 39.25 1.65
CA THR A 45 4.99 39.79 2.84
C THR A 45 6.18 38.89 3.17
N LEU A 46 7.29 39.51 3.56
CA LEU A 46 8.47 38.77 3.97
C LEU A 46 8.14 38.06 5.30
N PRO A 47 8.40 36.74 5.43
CA PRO A 47 8.20 36.07 6.71
C PRO A 47 9.13 36.69 7.78
N PRO A 48 8.69 36.77 9.05
CA PRO A 48 9.48 37.37 10.14
C PRO A 48 10.88 36.77 10.33
N GLU A 49 11.07 35.51 9.95
CA GLU A 49 12.32 34.76 10.08
C GLU A 49 12.95 34.44 8.71
N PHE A 50 12.77 35.30 7.71
CA PHE A 50 13.34 35.09 6.37
C PHE A 50 14.86 34.87 6.36
N GLU A 51 15.58 35.51 7.28
CA GLU A 51 17.03 35.46 7.38
C GLU A 51 17.54 34.28 8.23
N ASN A 52 16.66 33.58 8.96
CA ASN A 52 17.04 32.47 9.82
C ASN A 52 16.94 31.16 9.05
N LEU A 53 18.09 30.52 8.82
CA LEU A 53 18.14 29.17 8.28
C LEU A 53 18.20 28.16 9.44
N PRO A 54 17.54 26.99 9.32
CA PRO A 54 17.72 25.92 10.29
C PRO A 54 19.20 25.51 10.31
N VAL A 55 19.73 25.31 11.51
CA VAL A 55 21.11 24.86 11.68
C VAL A 55 21.22 23.42 11.14
N PRO A 56 22.26 23.09 10.34
CA PRO A 56 22.53 21.72 9.94
C PRO A 56 22.62 20.82 11.17
N ILE A 57 22.01 19.63 11.10
CA ILE A 57 22.14 18.60 12.14
C ILE A 57 23.54 17.98 11.99
N GLU A 58 24.57 18.71 12.38
CA GLU A 58 25.89 18.12 12.64
C GLU A 58 25.99 17.90 14.14
N ASN A 59 25.75 16.65 14.54
CA ASN A 59 25.96 16.12 15.89
C ASN A 59 24.89 16.56 16.89
N LEU A 60 23.69 15.96 16.76
CA LEU A 60 22.94 15.59 17.96
C LEU A 60 23.93 14.85 18.86
N ASN A 61 24.23 15.43 20.01
CA ASN A 61 25.14 14.85 20.99
C ASN A 61 24.85 13.35 21.13
N GLU A 62 25.87 12.52 20.98
CA GLU A 62 25.83 11.06 21.14
C GLU A 62 25.32 10.62 22.54
N GLU A 63 25.00 11.57 23.42
CA GLU A 63 24.57 11.37 24.79
C GLU A 63 23.06 11.09 24.96
N GLU A 64 22.22 11.22 23.92
CA GLU A 64 20.75 11.01 24.09
C GLU A 64 20.17 9.72 23.46
N LEU A 65 21.00 8.80 22.93
CA LEU A 65 20.50 7.55 22.33
C LEU A 65 21.08 6.26 22.91
N VAL A 66 21.53 6.28 24.17
CA VAL A 66 21.83 5.04 24.91
C VAL A 66 20.93 4.94 26.14
N ASP A 67 19.70 4.50 25.92
CA ASP A 67 19.01 3.67 26.91
C ASP A 67 18.89 2.27 26.30
N GLU A 68 20.03 1.62 26.05
CA GLU A 68 20.16 0.17 25.83
C GLU A 68 19.81 -0.57 27.14
N LYS A 69 18.62 -0.35 27.68
CA LYS A 69 18.06 -1.22 28.73
C LYS A 69 17.51 -2.46 28.06
N ASP A 70 18.37 -3.48 27.97
CA ASP A 70 18.05 -4.92 27.89
C ASP A 70 16.65 -5.24 27.32
N PHE A 71 16.50 -5.04 26.02
CA PHE A 71 15.30 -5.45 25.31
C PHE A 71 15.33 -6.98 25.09
N ASP A 72 14.89 -7.74 26.09
CA ASP A 72 14.83 -9.20 25.99
C ASP A 72 13.65 -9.62 25.10
N ILE A 73 13.94 -9.86 23.82
CA ILE A 73 13.02 -10.31 22.78
C ILE A 73 12.20 -11.55 23.23
N ARG A 74 12.75 -12.39 24.11
CA ARG A 74 12.01 -13.56 24.65
C ARG A 74 10.81 -13.17 25.51
N LYS A 75 10.89 -12.04 26.22
CA LYS A 75 9.75 -11.51 26.99
C LYS A 75 8.61 -11.05 26.09
N LEU A 76 8.92 -10.58 24.87
CA LEU A 76 7.91 -10.18 23.89
C LEU A 76 7.21 -11.36 23.23
N LEU A 77 7.96 -12.42 22.92
CA LEU A 77 7.40 -13.56 22.18
C LEU A 77 6.62 -14.53 23.09
N GLY A 78 6.83 -14.48 24.41
CA GLY A 78 6.21 -15.42 25.34
C GLY A 78 6.75 -16.86 25.18
N ASN A 79 6.58 -17.69 26.21
CA ASN A 79 7.00 -19.09 26.15
C ASN A 79 6.02 -19.89 25.27
N LEU A 80 6.26 -19.94 23.97
CA LEU A 80 5.53 -20.83 23.06
C LEU A 80 5.88 -22.29 23.38
N PRO A 81 4.90 -23.18 23.62
CA PRO A 81 5.16 -24.60 23.66
C PRO A 81 5.67 -25.06 22.28
N LYS A 82 6.74 -25.86 22.28
CA LYS A 82 7.17 -26.58 21.08
C LYS A 82 6.17 -27.71 20.85
N ASP A 83 5.14 -27.44 20.05
CA ASP A 83 4.35 -28.52 19.49
C ASP A 83 5.16 -29.18 18.37
N GLU A 84 5.56 -30.42 18.63
CA GLU A 84 5.98 -31.36 17.62
C GLU A 84 4.76 -31.80 16.77
N SER A 85 5.03 -32.27 15.55
CA SER A 85 4.13 -32.96 14.59
C SER A 85 3.43 -32.06 13.54
N GLU A 86 3.33 -32.37 12.24
CA GLU A 86 3.49 -33.64 11.50
C GLU A 86 4.19 -33.45 10.14
N LYS A 87 4.93 -34.48 9.75
CA LYS A 87 5.48 -34.70 8.42
C LYS A 87 4.36 -35.23 7.52
N SER A 88 4.03 -34.53 6.43
CA SER A 88 3.32 -35.14 5.29
C SER A 88 4.11 -34.87 4.01
N GLY A 89 4.86 -35.88 3.59
CA GLY A 89 5.54 -35.89 2.30
C GLY A 89 4.60 -36.41 1.21
N SER A 90 4.82 -35.95 -0.03
CA SER A 90 4.36 -36.65 -1.23
C SER A 90 5.22 -36.22 -2.42
N ASN A 91 6.32 -36.95 -2.60
CA ASN A 91 7.06 -37.01 -3.85
C ASN A 91 6.24 -37.86 -4.83
N GLY A 92 5.52 -37.24 -5.78
CA GLY A 92 4.77 -38.03 -6.78
C GLY A 92 3.74 -37.28 -7.64
N LEU A 93 3.90 -35.98 -7.88
CA LEU A 93 2.89 -35.18 -8.59
C LEU A 93 3.23 -34.84 -10.06
N SER A 94 4.42 -35.16 -10.56
CA SER A 94 4.89 -34.62 -11.85
C SER A 94 4.18 -35.19 -13.08
N GLU A 95 3.99 -36.52 -13.17
CA GLU A 95 3.43 -37.16 -14.37
C GLU A 95 1.91 -36.91 -14.54
N SER A 96 1.20 -36.80 -13.42
CA SER A 96 -0.23 -36.50 -13.35
C SER A 96 -0.56 -35.05 -13.79
N LEU A 97 0.30 -34.11 -13.43
CA LEU A 97 0.13 -32.70 -13.78
C LEU A 97 0.42 -32.43 -15.26
N GLU A 98 1.49 -33.01 -15.79
CA GLU A 98 1.89 -32.80 -17.19
C GLU A 98 0.82 -33.34 -18.17
N SER A 99 0.34 -34.56 -17.93
CA SER A 99 -0.74 -35.17 -18.73
C SER A 99 -2.06 -34.37 -18.65
N SER A 100 -2.36 -33.79 -17.49
CA SER A 100 -3.53 -32.93 -17.27
C SER A 100 -3.46 -31.61 -18.03
N ILE A 101 -2.27 -31.03 -18.15
CA ILE A 101 -2.03 -29.78 -18.89
C ILE A 101 -2.15 -30.02 -20.39
N LEU A 102 -1.51 -31.06 -20.92
CA LEU A 102 -1.55 -31.42 -22.34
C LEU A 102 -2.97 -31.69 -22.85
N LYS A 103 -3.78 -32.39 -22.05
CA LYS A 103 -5.19 -32.65 -22.36
C LYS A 103 -6.04 -31.38 -22.45
N LYS A 104 -5.68 -30.34 -21.68
CA LYS A 104 -6.40 -29.06 -21.67
C LYS A 104 -6.09 -28.21 -22.91
N ILE A 105 -4.84 -28.29 -23.40
CA ILE A 105 -4.37 -27.54 -24.56
C ILE A 105 -4.99 -28.09 -25.84
N ASN A 106 -5.00 -29.41 -26.03
CA ASN A 106 -5.52 -30.07 -27.25
C ASN A 106 -7.06 -30.06 -27.40
N LYS A 107 -7.81 -29.48 -26.45
CA LYS A 107 -9.28 -29.42 -26.49
C LYS A 107 -9.82 -28.09 -27.04
N ASN A 108 -8.97 -27.07 -27.21
CA ASN A 108 -9.29 -25.84 -27.97
C ASN A 108 -8.79 -26.00 -29.40
#